data_AF-A0A432LDL8-F1
#
_entry.id   AF-A0A432LDL8-F1
#
_cell.length_a   1.000
_cell.length_b   1.000
_cell.length_c   1.000
_cell.angle_alpha   90.00
_cell.angle_beta   90.00
_cell.angle_gamma   90.00
#
_symmetry.space_group_name_H-M   'P 1'
#
loop_
_entity.id
_entity.type
_entity.pdbx_description
1 polymer ?
#
loop_
_entity_poly.entity_id
_entity_poly.type
_entity_poly.pdbx_seq_one_letter_code
_entity_poly.pdbx_strand_id
1 'polypeptide(L)'
;MLMQREESLKTNIIQGAFRTSNWFNRLKEYFPEREMKSRKHFEILLEEQAMYQIMEDEDYIVVYFEQEEYLFIDYILVTGNNRSKGVGSKVLNELKSKGKAIILEVEPISPLDPDSEKRVRFYSRHDFLQMYSIGYERIHMVTNELSKMDILCWSQNHVTEEWVLDQMKEIYTKVHAYKAKEIYGRNPQSVTDVLWIKEAIKEMVQ
;
A
#
# COMPACT_ATOMS: atom_id res chain seq x y z
N MET A 1 -23.46 -14.69 -22.33
CA MET A 1 -23.66 -15.90 -21.49
C MET A 1 -22.36 -16.39 -20.84
N LEU A 2 -21.21 -16.42 -21.54
CA LEU A 2 -19.90 -16.73 -20.93
C LEU A 2 -19.39 -15.63 -19.97
N MET A 3 -19.42 -14.35 -20.36
CA MET A 3 -19.03 -13.22 -19.48
C MET A 3 -19.79 -13.16 -18.15
N GLN A 4 -21.12 -13.29 -18.17
CA GLN A 4 -21.94 -13.29 -16.96
C GLN A 4 -21.62 -14.46 -16.01
N ARG A 5 -21.13 -15.58 -16.57
CA ARG A 5 -20.75 -16.76 -15.80
C ARG A 5 -19.39 -16.55 -15.12
N GLU A 6 -18.44 -15.92 -15.82
CA GLU A 6 -17.13 -15.54 -15.27
C GLU A 6 -17.23 -14.45 -14.20
N GLU A 7 -18.08 -13.43 -14.40
CA GLU A 7 -18.39 -12.41 -13.39
C GLU A 7 -19.02 -13.04 -12.15
N SER A 8 -20.04 -13.89 -12.33
CA SER A 8 -20.69 -14.58 -11.19
C SER A 8 -19.74 -15.52 -10.43
N LEU A 9 -18.80 -16.17 -11.12
CA LEU A 9 -17.76 -16.99 -10.49
C LEU A 9 -16.76 -16.13 -9.68
N LYS A 10 -16.30 -15.00 -10.22
CA LYS A 10 -15.42 -14.05 -9.51
C LYS A 10 -16.10 -13.48 -8.27
N THR A 11 -17.33 -12.97 -8.40
CA THR A 11 -18.10 -12.43 -7.26
C THR A 11 -18.32 -13.50 -6.17
N ASN A 12 -18.59 -14.76 -6.54
CA ASN A 12 -18.75 -15.85 -5.57
C ASN A 12 -17.43 -16.26 -4.89
N ILE A 13 -16.30 -16.23 -5.60
CA ILE A 13 -14.97 -16.49 -5.01
C ILE A 13 -14.58 -15.38 -4.03
N ILE A 14 -14.85 -14.12 -4.37
CA ILE A 14 -14.55 -12.96 -3.52
C ILE A 14 -15.46 -12.95 -2.28
N GLN A 15 -16.76 -13.17 -2.45
CA GLN A 15 -17.71 -13.38 -1.35
C GLN A 15 -17.27 -14.56 -0.47
N GLY A 16 -16.73 -15.63 -1.07
CA GLY A 16 -16.13 -16.77 -0.39
C GLY A 16 -14.91 -16.39 0.44
N ALA A 17 -13.96 -15.62 -0.13
CA ALA A 17 -12.76 -15.13 0.54
C ALA A 17 -13.11 -14.25 1.74
N PHE A 18 -14.07 -13.32 1.61
CA PHE A 18 -14.57 -12.52 2.72
C PHE A 18 -15.39 -13.29 3.77
N ARG A 19 -15.93 -14.47 3.42
CA ARG A 19 -16.73 -15.31 4.33
C ARG A 19 -15.91 -16.39 5.05
N THR A 20 -14.77 -16.81 4.51
CA THR A 20 -13.93 -17.87 5.09
C THR A 20 -12.61 -17.37 5.67
N SER A 21 -12.08 -16.24 5.19
CA SER A 21 -10.89 -15.60 5.76
C SER A 21 -11.23 -14.43 6.68
N ASN A 22 -10.42 -14.27 7.73
CA ASN A 22 -10.53 -13.20 8.71
C ASN A 22 -9.54 -12.04 8.46
N TRP A 23 -8.91 -11.96 7.27
CA TRP A 23 -7.86 -10.99 6.98
C TRP A 23 -8.27 -9.55 7.27
N PHE A 24 -9.51 -9.17 6.91
CA PHE A 24 -9.99 -7.79 7.08
C PHE A 24 -10.07 -7.41 8.56
N ASN A 25 -10.56 -8.33 9.41
CA ASN A 25 -10.63 -8.07 10.84
C ASN A 25 -9.23 -8.05 11.48
N ARG A 26 -8.32 -8.94 11.06
CA ARG A 26 -6.91 -8.92 11.51
C ARG A 26 -6.23 -7.59 11.16
N LEU A 27 -6.44 -7.04 9.97
CA LEU A 27 -5.96 -5.70 9.61
C LEU A 27 -6.62 -4.62 10.48
N LYS A 28 -7.95 -4.66 10.60
CA LYS A 28 -8.72 -3.67 11.37
C LYS A 28 -8.38 -3.64 12.87
N GLU A 29 -8.01 -4.77 13.45
CA GLU A 29 -7.57 -4.87 14.85
C GLU A 29 -6.17 -4.27 15.06
N TYR A 30 -5.33 -4.29 14.02
CA TYR A 30 -3.95 -3.83 14.10
C TYR A 30 -3.77 -2.37 13.67
N PHE A 31 -4.35 -1.98 12.53
CA PHE A 31 -4.22 -0.64 11.96
C PHE A 31 -5.33 0.28 12.51
N PRO A 32 -5.00 1.52 12.91
CA PRO A 32 -6.00 2.47 13.36
C PRO A 32 -6.97 2.84 12.24
N GLU A 33 -8.16 3.30 12.60
CA GLU A 33 -9.22 3.61 11.64
C GLU A 33 -8.79 4.62 10.55
N ARG A 34 -7.92 5.59 10.90
CA ARG A 34 -7.36 6.58 9.97
C ARG A 34 -6.40 6.01 8.91
N GLU A 35 -5.96 4.77 9.07
CA GLU A 35 -5.09 4.06 8.12
C GLU A 35 -5.85 2.98 7.33
N MET A 36 -7.11 2.73 7.69
CA MET A 36 -7.92 1.66 7.12
C MET A 36 -8.87 2.17 6.02
N LYS A 37 -8.84 1.53 4.86
CA LYS A 37 -9.94 1.62 3.90
C LYS A 37 -11.21 1.00 4.50
N SER A 38 -12.36 1.55 4.12
CA SER A 38 -13.65 0.92 4.45
C SER A 38 -13.77 -0.46 3.81
N ARG A 39 -14.50 -1.38 4.45
CA ARG A 39 -14.74 -2.72 3.92
C ARG A 39 -15.28 -2.71 2.48
N LYS A 40 -16.24 -1.82 2.20
CA LYS A 40 -16.83 -1.64 0.87
C LYS A 40 -15.78 -1.26 -0.18
N HIS A 41 -14.77 -0.48 0.19
CA HIS A 41 -13.71 -0.09 -0.74
C HIS A 41 -12.80 -1.27 -1.08
N PHE A 42 -12.41 -2.08 -0.08
CA PHE A 42 -11.71 -3.33 -0.35
C PHE A 42 -12.52 -4.28 -1.23
N GLU A 43 -13.81 -4.45 -0.95
CA GLU A 43 -14.70 -5.32 -1.76
C GLU A 43 -14.71 -4.88 -3.23
N ILE A 44 -14.87 -3.58 -3.49
CA ILE A 44 -14.84 -3.02 -4.86
C ILE A 44 -13.46 -3.19 -5.51
N LEU A 45 -12.36 -2.94 -4.79
CA LEU A 45 -11.02 -3.11 -5.34
C LEU A 45 -10.76 -4.58 -5.72
N LEU A 46 -11.09 -5.53 -4.84
CA LEU A 46 -10.87 -6.95 -5.09
C LEU A 46 -11.77 -7.49 -6.22
N GLU A 47 -12.95 -6.90 -6.40
CA GLU A 47 -13.88 -7.29 -7.47
C GLU A 47 -13.52 -6.68 -8.83
N GLU A 48 -13.16 -5.39 -8.85
CA GLU A 48 -13.03 -4.64 -10.09
C GLU A 48 -11.57 -4.41 -10.52
N GLN A 49 -10.61 -4.46 -9.59
CA GLN A 49 -9.18 -4.38 -9.87
C GLN A 49 -8.55 -5.76 -9.78
N ALA A 50 -8.51 -6.50 -10.90
CA ALA A 50 -7.93 -7.86 -10.95
C ALA A 50 -6.47 -7.94 -10.44
N MET A 51 -5.76 -6.81 -10.45
CA MET A 51 -4.38 -6.68 -9.99
C MET A 51 -4.26 -6.41 -8.48
N TYR A 52 -5.36 -6.13 -7.79
CA TYR A 52 -5.40 -5.94 -6.35
C TYR A 52 -5.64 -7.28 -5.67
N GLN A 53 -4.66 -7.76 -4.90
CA GLN A 53 -4.58 -9.13 -4.43
C GLN A 53 -4.28 -9.20 -2.93
N ILE A 54 -4.63 -10.34 -2.34
CA ILE A 54 -4.34 -10.67 -0.95
C ILE A 54 -3.53 -11.97 -0.92
N MET A 55 -2.41 -11.92 -0.20
CA MET A 55 -1.62 -13.08 0.17
C MET A 55 -1.68 -13.22 1.68
N GLU A 56 -2.29 -14.30 2.17
CA GLU A 56 -2.54 -14.54 3.59
C GLU A 56 -2.00 -15.90 4.03
N ASP A 57 -1.45 -15.90 5.23
CA ASP A 57 -1.09 -17.09 6.00
C ASP A 57 -1.51 -16.88 7.47
N GLU A 58 -1.30 -17.90 8.31
CA GLU A 58 -1.53 -17.82 9.76
C GLU A 58 -0.72 -16.68 10.40
N ASP A 59 0.53 -16.51 9.96
CA ASP A 59 1.46 -15.54 10.55
C ASP A 59 1.48 -14.17 9.85
N TYR A 60 0.86 -14.01 8.68
CA TYR A 60 0.90 -12.72 7.96
C TYR A 60 -0.29 -12.48 7.02
N ILE A 61 -0.49 -11.21 6.68
CA ILE A 61 -1.37 -10.72 5.62
C ILE A 61 -0.59 -9.69 4.81
N VAL A 62 -0.60 -9.83 3.49
CA VAL A 62 -0.17 -8.80 2.55
C VAL A 62 -1.32 -8.48 1.61
N VAL A 63 -1.65 -7.21 1.50
CA VAL A 63 -2.55 -6.68 0.48
C VAL A 63 -1.73 -5.82 -0.45
N TYR A 64 -1.79 -6.10 -1.75
CA TYR A 64 -0.91 -5.46 -2.72
C TYR A 64 -1.59 -5.28 -4.08
N PHE A 65 -1.07 -4.33 -4.84
CA PHE A 65 -1.46 -4.06 -6.22
C PHE A 65 -0.28 -4.39 -7.13
N GLU A 66 -0.42 -5.40 -7.99
CA GLU A 66 0.67 -5.88 -8.85
C GLU A 66 0.46 -5.43 -10.30
N GLN A 67 1.40 -4.67 -10.86
CA GLN A 67 1.47 -4.34 -12.28
C GLN A 67 2.59 -5.14 -12.96
N GLU A 68 2.80 -4.95 -14.26
CA GLU A 68 3.84 -5.66 -15.02
C GLU A 68 5.25 -5.36 -14.48
N GLU A 69 5.57 -4.08 -14.23
CA GLU A 69 6.92 -3.64 -13.83
C GLU A 69 7.10 -3.47 -12.31
N TYR A 70 6.01 -3.27 -11.57
CA TYR A 70 6.06 -2.98 -10.14
C TYR A 70 4.96 -3.69 -9.34
N LEU A 71 5.14 -3.75 -8.03
CA LEU A 71 4.17 -4.17 -7.05
C LEU A 71 4.11 -3.11 -5.95
N PHE A 72 2.92 -2.65 -5.62
CA PHE A 72 2.67 -1.75 -4.50
C PHE A 72 2.13 -2.53 -3.30
N ILE A 73 2.82 -2.48 -2.17
CA ILE A 73 2.33 -3.05 -0.92
C ILE A 73 1.43 -2.01 -0.24
N ASP A 74 0.12 -2.26 -0.25
CA ASP A 74 -0.87 -1.39 0.39
C ASP A 74 -0.97 -1.67 1.89
N TYR A 75 -0.94 -2.96 2.26
CA TYR A 75 -0.87 -3.39 3.67
C TYR A 75 0.07 -4.57 3.82
N ILE A 76 0.88 -4.54 4.89
CA ILE A 76 1.65 -5.70 5.34
C ILE A 76 1.53 -5.81 6.86
N LEU A 77 0.98 -6.94 7.30
CA LEU A 77 0.82 -7.29 8.70
C LEU A 77 1.48 -8.63 8.95
N VAL A 78 2.39 -8.66 9.93
CA VAL A 78 2.94 -9.89 10.50
C VAL A 78 2.36 -10.04 11.90
N THR A 79 1.53 -11.07 12.11
CA THR A 79 0.82 -11.35 13.36
C THR A 79 1.65 -12.22 14.31
N GLY A 80 1.49 -12.01 15.63
CA GLY A 80 1.96 -12.92 16.68
C GLY A 80 3.28 -12.56 17.38
N ASN A 81 3.58 -13.30 18.46
CA ASN A 81 4.83 -13.29 19.26
C ASN A 81 6.12 -13.57 18.43
N ASN A 82 5.98 -13.73 17.11
CA ASN A 82 7.02 -14.10 16.15
C ASN A 82 7.60 -12.90 15.38
N ARG A 83 7.37 -11.65 15.82
CA ARG A 83 7.97 -10.42 15.26
C ARG A 83 9.51 -10.40 15.17
N SER A 84 10.16 -11.45 15.63
CA SER A 84 11.62 -11.68 15.62
C SER A 84 12.06 -12.98 14.93
N LYS A 85 11.17 -13.76 14.30
CA LYS A 85 11.53 -15.04 13.62
C LYS A 85 11.78 -14.92 12.12
N GLY A 86 11.87 -13.70 11.59
CA GLY A 86 12.15 -13.46 10.16
C GLY A 86 10.96 -13.66 9.22
N VAL A 87 9.72 -13.72 9.72
CA VAL A 87 8.50 -13.85 8.88
C VAL A 87 8.41 -12.70 7.87
N GLY A 88 8.53 -11.45 8.33
CA GLY A 88 8.50 -10.29 7.43
C GLY A 88 9.59 -10.36 6.36
N SER A 89 10.80 -10.84 6.71
CA SER A 89 11.89 -11.04 5.75
C SER A 89 11.55 -12.11 4.71
N LYS A 90 10.91 -13.22 5.11
CA LYS A 90 10.43 -14.25 4.18
C LYS A 90 9.38 -13.69 3.22
N VAL A 91 8.40 -12.96 3.76
CA VAL A 91 7.35 -12.30 2.96
C VAL A 91 7.96 -11.34 1.93
N LEU A 92 8.89 -10.47 2.34
CA LEU A 92 9.56 -9.58 1.41
C LEU A 92 10.37 -10.36 0.36
N ASN A 93 11.08 -11.42 0.73
CA ASN A 93 11.83 -12.23 -0.23
C ASN A 93 10.93 -12.94 -1.24
N GLU A 94 9.76 -13.41 -0.83
CA GLU A 94 8.75 -13.98 -1.73
C GLU A 94 8.27 -12.92 -2.73
N LEU A 95 7.95 -11.71 -2.28
CA LEU A 95 7.57 -10.61 -3.17
C LEU A 95 8.71 -10.22 -4.12
N LYS A 96 9.95 -10.15 -3.62
CA LYS A 96 11.15 -9.85 -4.42
C LYS A 96 11.42 -10.90 -5.50
N SER A 97 11.05 -12.16 -5.26
CA SER A 97 11.22 -13.25 -6.21
C SER A 97 10.40 -13.07 -7.50
N LYS A 98 9.37 -12.22 -7.47
CA LYS A 98 8.58 -11.84 -8.66
C LYS A 98 9.37 -10.99 -9.67
N GLY A 99 10.55 -10.47 -9.29
CA GLY A 99 11.42 -9.71 -10.20
C GLY A 99 10.92 -8.31 -10.55
N LYS A 100 9.94 -7.79 -9.82
CA LYS A 100 9.31 -6.47 -10.01
C LYS A 100 9.85 -5.48 -8.98
N ALA A 101 9.84 -4.19 -9.30
CA ALA A 101 10.06 -3.18 -8.27
C ALA A 101 8.97 -3.27 -7.20
N ILE A 102 9.31 -3.09 -5.94
CA ILE A 102 8.36 -3.06 -4.82
C ILE A 102 8.32 -1.64 -4.28
N ILE A 103 7.14 -1.04 -4.26
CA ILE A 103 6.89 0.31 -3.76
C ILE A 103 5.98 0.21 -2.54
N LEU A 104 6.25 1.00 -1.50
CA LEU A 104 5.39 1.06 -0.32
C LEU A 104 5.47 2.43 0.38
N GLU A 105 4.42 2.73 1.14
CA GLU A 105 4.31 3.94 1.95
C GLU A 105 4.71 3.62 3.41
N VAL A 106 5.56 4.45 4.02
CA VAL A 106 5.93 4.33 5.44
C VAL A 106 5.71 5.66 6.15
N GLU A 107 5.09 5.62 7.33
CA GLU A 107 5.03 6.80 8.19
C GLU A 107 6.46 7.28 8.54
N PRO A 108 6.76 8.58 8.41
CA PRO A 108 8.05 9.13 8.78
C PRO A 108 8.35 8.86 10.26
N ILE A 109 9.64 8.81 10.60
CA ILE A 109 10.06 8.64 11.99
C ILE A 109 9.45 9.75 12.84
N SER A 110 8.70 9.35 13.88
CA SER A 110 7.99 10.26 14.76
C SER A 110 8.30 9.93 16.23
N PRO A 111 8.66 10.91 17.06
CA PRO A 111 8.81 10.71 18.50
C PRO A 111 7.53 10.23 19.20
N LEU A 112 6.37 10.45 18.57
CA LEU A 112 5.06 10.02 19.07
C LEU A 112 4.77 8.54 18.78
N ASP A 113 5.54 7.92 17.89
CA ASP A 113 5.47 6.49 17.60
C ASP A 113 6.85 5.83 17.79
N PRO A 114 7.10 5.19 18.95
CA PRO A 114 8.35 4.49 19.25
C PRO A 114 8.69 3.35 18.27
N ASP A 115 7.73 2.84 17.50
CA ASP A 115 7.95 1.75 16.56
C ASP A 115 8.24 2.23 15.12
N SER A 116 8.03 3.52 14.82
CA SER A 116 8.33 4.13 13.51
C SER A 116 9.78 3.89 13.06
N GLU A 117 10.74 4.12 13.96
CA GLU A 117 12.16 3.91 13.68
C GLU A 117 12.50 2.42 13.42
N LYS A 118 11.80 1.50 14.10
CA LYS A 118 11.98 0.05 13.85
C LYS A 118 11.43 -0.34 12.48
N ARG A 119 10.29 0.21 12.06
CA ARG A 119 9.70 -0.01 10.73
C ARG A 119 10.64 0.50 9.62
N VAL A 120 11.13 1.73 9.73
CA VAL A 120 12.07 2.30 8.75
C VAL A 120 13.36 1.47 8.66
N ARG A 121 13.95 1.09 9.81
CA ARG A 121 15.14 0.22 9.81
C ARG A 121 14.89 -1.17 9.25
N PHE A 122 13.68 -1.73 9.43
CA PHE A 122 13.34 -3.02 8.85
C PHE A 122 13.42 -2.96 7.32
N TYR A 123 12.78 -1.98 6.68
CA TYR A 123 12.82 -1.83 5.23
C TYR A 123 14.22 -1.48 4.72
N SER A 124 14.93 -0.59 5.41
CA SER A 124 16.32 -0.22 5.04
C SER A 124 17.27 -1.43 5.06
N ARG A 125 17.18 -2.31 6.07
CA ARG A 125 17.97 -3.57 6.09
C ARG A 125 17.54 -4.60 5.03
N HIS A 126 16.38 -4.39 4.41
CA HIS A 126 15.89 -5.16 3.27
C HIS A 126 16.07 -4.39 1.95
N ASP A 127 17.05 -3.50 1.88
CA ASP A 127 17.49 -2.79 0.66
C ASP A 127 16.41 -1.89 0.02
N PHE A 128 15.38 -1.50 0.78
CA PHE A 128 14.48 -0.46 0.33
C PHE A 128 15.16 0.90 0.48
N LEU A 129 15.11 1.68 -0.58
CA LEU A 129 15.62 3.05 -0.64
C LEU A 129 14.45 4.02 -0.49
N GLN A 130 14.62 5.07 0.30
CA GLN A 130 13.64 6.15 0.39
C GLN A 130 13.77 7.06 -0.84
N MET A 131 12.63 7.41 -1.44
CA MET A 131 12.55 8.35 -2.55
C MET A 131 12.43 9.78 -1.97
N TYR A 132 13.57 10.42 -1.72
CA TYR A 132 13.63 11.65 -0.94
C TYR A 132 13.01 12.85 -1.67
N SER A 133 13.09 12.88 -3.00
CA SER A 133 12.52 13.93 -3.82
C SER A 133 11.00 13.83 -3.95
N ILE A 134 10.36 12.72 -3.59
CA ILE A 134 8.90 12.59 -3.64
C ILE A 134 8.25 13.14 -2.37
N GLY A 135 7.35 14.11 -2.54
CA GLY A 135 6.39 14.53 -1.53
C GLY A 135 5.09 13.75 -1.68
N TYR A 136 4.56 13.24 -0.56
CA TYR A 136 3.29 12.54 -0.52
C TYR A 136 2.49 12.91 0.73
N GLU A 137 1.38 13.61 0.52
CA GLU A 137 0.46 14.03 1.57
C GLU A 137 -0.99 13.85 1.11
N ARG A 138 -1.80 13.17 1.92
CA ARG A 138 -3.17 12.79 1.56
C ARG A 138 -4.11 12.98 2.74
N ILE A 139 -5.27 13.55 2.49
CA ILE A 139 -6.39 13.62 3.45
C ILE A 139 -7.12 12.28 3.43
N HIS A 140 -7.21 11.63 4.59
CA HIS A 140 -7.93 10.39 4.73
C HIS A 140 -9.44 10.59 4.49
N MET A 141 -10.04 9.77 3.62
CA MET A 141 -11.42 9.97 3.15
C MET A 141 -12.48 9.85 4.24
N VAL A 142 -12.20 9.10 5.31
CA VAL A 142 -13.15 8.87 6.42
C VAL A 142 -12.93 9.86 7.55
N THR A 143 -11.68 10.00 8.02
CA THR A 143 -11.34 10.78 9.21
C THR A 143 -11.04 12.25 8.90
N ASN A 144 -10.80 12.59 7.64
CA ASN A 144 -10.41 13.93 7.19
C ASN A 144 -9.07 14.43 7.79
N GLU A 145 -8.25 13.50 8.28
CA GLU A 145 -6.92 13.78 8.82
C GLU A 145 -5.89 13.80 7.69
N LEU A 146 -4.92 14.72 7.79
CA LEU A 146 -3.78 14.75 6.88
C LEU A 146 -2.80 13.63 7.25
N SER A 147 -2.54 12.76 6.29
CA SER A 147 -1.53 11.70 6.37
C SER A 147 -0.34 12.07 5.49
N LYS A 148 0.86 11.97 6.04
CA LYS A 148 2.13 12.20 5.36
C LYS A 148 2.93 10.91 5.41
N MET A 149 3.36 10.40 4.27
CA MET A 149 4.19 9.18 4.21
C MET A 149 5.44 9.41 3.38
N ASP A 150 6.50 8.70 3.73
CA ASP A 150 7.67 8.52 2.88
C ASP A 150 7.45 7.35 1.92
N ILE A 151 7.90 7.51 0.67
CA ILE A 151 7.84 6.46 -0.34
C ILE A 151 9.15 5.70 -0.32
N LEU A 152 9.07 4.38 -0.15
CA LEU A 152 10.21 3.48 -0.22
C LEU A 152 10.08 2.59 -1.44
N CYS A 153 11.21 2.33 -2.11
CA CYS A 153 11.28 1.44 -3.26
C CYS A 153 12.44 0.45 -3.14
N TRP A 154 12.16 -0.81 -3.47
CA TRP A 154 13.17 -1.82 -3.75
C TRP A 154 13.07 -2.23 -5.22
N SER A 155 14.19 -2.46 -5.89
CA SER A 155 14.20 -3.00 -7.26
C SER A 155 15.51 -3.75 -7.53
N GLN A 156 15.48 -4.75 -8.41
CA GLN A 156 16.69 -5.44 -8.86
C GLN A 156 17.54 -4.54 -9.77
N ASN A 157 16.88 -3.72 -10.59
CA ASN A 157 17.51 -2.75 -11.48
C ASN A 157 17.35 -1.34 -10.91
N HIS A 158 18.27 -0.44 -11.25
CA HIS A 158 18.14 0.96 -10.88
C HIS A 158 16.85 1.56 -11.44
N VAL A 159 16.09 2.26 -10.58
CA VAL A 159 14.90 3.03 -10.94
C VAL A 159 15.10 4.48 -10.50
N THR A 160 14.62 5.42 -11.31
CA THR A 160 14.65 6.85 -11.00
C THR A 160 13.47 7.24 -10.11
N GLU A 161 13.61 8.27 -9.28
CA GLU A 161 12.49 8.75 -8.44
C GLU A 161 11.31 9.27 -9.29
N GLU A 162 11.56 9.84 -10.46
CA GLU A 162 10.52 10.27 -11.40
C GLU A 162 9.65 9.10 -11.87
N TRP A 163 10.28 7.97 -12.20
CA TRP A 163 9.57 6.75 -12.55
C TRP A 163 8.73 6.23 -11.38
N VAL A 164 9.28 6.23 -10.15
CA VAL A 164 8.54 5.81 -8.94
C VAL A 164 7.38 6.76 -8.67
N LEU A 165 7.55 8.07 -8.87
CA LEU A 165 6.48 9.05 -8.76
C LEU A 165 5.35 8.74 -9.74
N ASP A 166 5.67 8.42 -10.99
CA ASP A 166 4.65 8.08 -11.99
C ASP A 166 3.88 6.80 -11.62
N GLN A 167 4.57 5.78 -11.09
CA GLN A 167 3.90 4.58 -10.55
C GLN A 167 3.01 4.94 -9.36
N MET A 168 3.47 5.82 -8.44
CA MET A 168 2.68 6.28 -7.30
C MET A 168 1.43 7.06 -7.71
N LYS A 169 1.49 7.86 -8.78
CA LYS A 169 0.31 8.55 -9.33
C LYS A 169 -0.74 7.56 -9.85
N GLU A 170 -0.27 6.50 -10.52
CA GLU A 170 -1.13 5.41 -10.95
C GLU A 170 -1.75 4.67 -9.76
N ILE A 171 -0.94 4.27 -8.78
CA ILE A 171 -1.37 3.64 -7.53
C ILE A 171 -2.43 4.49 -6.84
N TYR A 172 -2.20 5.80 -6.71
CA TYR A 172 -3.15 6.70 -6.09
C TYR A 172 -4.51 6.66 -6.81
N THR A 173 -4.50 6.72 -8.14
CA THR A 173 -5.74 6.76 -8.93
C THR A 173 -6.47 5.42 -8.94
N LYS A 174 -5.74 4.30 -9.08
CA LYS A 174 -6.30 2.95 -9.25
C LYS A 174 -6.58 2.22 -7.93
N VAL A 175 -6.00 2.68 -6.81
CA VAL A 175 -6.15 2.04 -5.50
C VAL A 175 -6.74 3.00 -4.47
N HIS A 176 -6.09 4.14 -4.20
CA HIS A 176 -6.49 5.01 -3.09
C HIS A 176 -7.71 5.88 -3.39
N ALA A 177 -7.82 6.39 -4.61
CA ALA A 177 -8.87 7.27 -5.09
C ALA A 177 -9.97 6.53 -5.87
N TYR A 178 -9.78 5.23 -6.12
CA TYR A 178 -10.64 4.42 -6.97
C TYR A 178 -12.08 4.41 -6.44
N LYS A 179 -13.02 4.94 -7.24
CA LYS A 179 -14.43 5.10 -6.88
C LYS A 179 -14.68 5.78 -5.52
N ALA A 180 -13.72 6.57 -5.02
CA ALA A 180 -13.82 7.18 -3.70
C ALA A 180 -15.08 8.07 -3.56
N LYS A 181 -15.50 8.75 -4.62
CA LYS A 181 -16.75 9.53 -4.65
C LYS A 181 -18.00 8.67 -4.45
N GLU A 182 -18.06 7.52 -5.09
CA GLU A 182 -19.21 6.59 -4.99
C GLU A 182 -19.27 5.92 -3.62
N ILE A 183 -18.11 5.66 -3.02
CA ILE A 183 -17.99 4.95 -1.75
C ILE A 183 -18.19 5.88 -0.56
N TYR A 184 -17.55 7.05 -0.59
CA TYR A 184 -17.47 7.98 0.54
C TYR A 184 -18.30 9.27 0.35
N GLY A 185 -18.88 9.50 -0.84
CA GLY A 185 -19.65 10.69 -1.14
C GLY A 185 -18.81 11.97 -1.31
N ARG A 186 -17.48 11.86 -1.36
CA ARG A 186 -16.54 12.99 -1.48
C ARG A 186 -15.59 12.76 -2.65
N ASN A 187 -15.27 13.81 -3.39
CA ASN A 187 -14.24 13.70 -4.43
C ASN A 187 -12.87 13.50 -3.73
N PRO A 188 -12.03 12.58 -4.23
CA PRO A 188 -10.65 12.51 -3.80
C PRO A 188 -9.89 13.80 -4.20
N GLN A 189 -8.77 14.07 -3.53
CA GLN A 189 -7.85 15.12 -3.96
C GLN A 189 -7.33 14.83 -5.38
N SER A 190 -6.88 15.87 -6.09
CA SER A 190 -6.22 15.64 -7.38
C SER A 190 -4.86 14.98 -7.14
N VAL A 191 -4.40 14.17 -8.11
CA VAL A 191 -3.13 13.45 -7.96
C VAL A 191 -1.94 14.40 -7.77
N THR A 192 -1.99 15.58 -8.40
CA THR A 192 -0.94 16.61 -8.30
C THR A 192 -0.93 17.33 -6.95
N ASP A 193 -2.05 17.33 -6.22
CA ASP A 193 -2.11 17.87 -4.85
C ASP A 193 -1.56 16.88 -3.82
N VAL A 194 -1.52 15.59 -4.18
CA VAL A 194 -1.16 14.49 -3.28
C VAL A 194 0.27 14.03 -3.49
N LEU A 195 0.76 14.04 -4.73
CA LEU A 195 2.08 13.54 -5.12
C LEU A 195 2.81 14.57 -5.97
N TRP A 196 4.00 14.97 -5.53
CA TRP A 196 4.82 15.97 -6.22
C TRP A 196 6.33 15.70 -6.05
N ILE A 197 7.14 16.31 -6.91
CA ILE A 197 8.59 16.42 -6.68
C ILE A 197 8.82 17.60 -5.75
N LYS A 198 9.47 17.37 -4.61
CA LYS A 198 9.97 18.41 -3.72
C LYS A 198 10.95 19.26 -4.49
N GLU A 199 10.75 20.57 -4.45
CA GLU A 199 11.75 21.50 -4.93
C GLU A 199 13.05 21.25 -4.15
N ALA A 200 14.18 21.16 -4.87
CA ALA A 200 15.47 21.12 -4.20
C ALA A 200 15.55 22.34 -3.28
N ILE A 201 15.67 22.11 -1.97
CA ILE A 201 16.08 23.17 -1.07
C ILE A 201 17.47 23.58 -1.55
N LYS A 202 17.54 24.69 -2.30
CA LYS A 202 18.80 25.42 -2.42
C LYS A 202 19.11 25.86 -1.00
N GLU A 203 19.94 25.10 -0.30
CA GLU A 203 20.58 25.62 0.91
C GLU A 203 21.26 26.92 0.49
N MET A 204 20.66 28.04 0.87
CA MET A 204 21.32 29.33 0.90
C MET A 204 22.40 29.22 1.97
N VAL A 205 23.54 28.64 1.59
CA VAL A 205 24.80 28.89 2.29
C VAL A 205 25.17 30.32 1.93
N GLN A 206 24.74 31.25 2.78
CA GLN A 206 25.23 32.63 2.82
C GLN A 206 26.51 32.69 3.65
#